data_AF-A0A3A9ESH7-F1
#
_entry.id   AF-A0A3A9ESH7-F1
#
_cell.length_a   1.000
_cell.length_b   1.000
_cell.length_c   1.000
_cell.angle_alpha   90.00
_cell.angle_beta   90.00
_cell.angle_gamma   90.00
#
_symmetry.space_group_name_H-M   'P 1'
#
loop_
_entity.id
_entity.type
_entity.pdbx_description
1 polymer ?
#
loop_
_entity_poly.entity_id
_entity_poly.type
_entity_poly.pdbx_seq_one_letter_code
_entity_poly.pdbx_strand_id
1 'polypeptide(L)'
;MFNDFYAKDTSKKVRAIKRAQGQAGEHLTKPPYGYMVSPADKKLWIVDEEAAAVVKRIFDLCIGGKGPMQIAKILKEDKVPTAKAYYAEKKGKALPENPYNWKDSSIVGILERMDYCGHTVNFKSYSKSHKLKKRIPTTKEQQAIFYNTHEAIVEDAVFERIQELRANKRRPTKADRQGLFSGLVYCAD
;
A
#
# COMPACT_ATOMS: atom_id res chain seq x y z
N MET A 1 -32.71 -17.20 -17.38
CA MET A 1 -31.52 -17.43 -18.25
C MET A 1 -30.94 -16.13 -18.84
N PHE A 2 -31.76 -15.10 -19.14
CA PHE A 2 -31.30 -13.80 -19.68
C PHE A 2 -30.35 -12.99 -18.78
N ASN A 3 -30.52 -13.06 -17.45
CA ASN A 3 -29.74 -12.27 -16.50
C ASN A 3 -28.24 -12.63 -16.48
N ASP A 4 -27.89 -13.92 -16.64
CA ASP A 4 -26.48 -14.36 -16.59
C ASP A 4 -25.70 -13.93 -17.85
N PHE A 5 -26.36 -13.89 -19.02
CA PHE A 5 -25.75 -13.36 -20.25
C PHE A 5 -25.52 -11.85 -20.18
N TYR A 6 -26.51 -11.10 -19.72
CA TYR A 6 -26.39 -9.66 -19.51
C TYR A 6 -25.29 -9.31 -18.49
N ALA A 7 -25.24 -10.04 -17.36
CA ALA A 7 -24.19 -9.88 -16.34
C ALA A 7 -22.79 -10.20 -16.90
N LYS A 8 -22.66 -11.21 -17.77
CA LYS A 8 -21.38 -11.57 -18.39
C LYS A 8 -20.88 -10.48 -19.33
N ASP A 9 -21.73 -9.92 -20.18
CA ASP A 9 -21.30 -8.93 -21.17
C ASP A 9 -21.06 -7.54 -20.55
N THR A 10 -21.88 -7.13 -19.59
CA THR A 10 -21.59 -5.93 -18.78
C THR A 10 -20.26 -6.07 -18.03
N SER A 11 -20.00 -7.23 -17.41
CA SER A 11 -18.72 -7.48 -16.74
C SER A 11 -17.53 -7.40 -17.70
N LYS A 12 -17.63 -7.97 -18.90
CA LYS A 12 -16.57 -7.87 -19.93
C LYS A 12 -16.31 -6.42 -20.33
N LYS A 13 -17.36 -5.64 -20.61
CA LYS A 13 -17.22 -4.22 -20.99
C LYS A 13 -16.55 -3.41 -19.89
N VAL A 14 -16.98 -3.57 -18.64
CA VAL A 14 -16.36 -2.87 -17.49
C VAL A 14 -14.89 -3.28 -17.33
N ARG A 15 -14.56 -4.57 -17.49
CA ARG A 15 -13.17 -5.04 -17.45
C ARG A 15 -12.33 -4.45 -18.57
N ALA A 16 -12.86 -4.36 -19.79
CA ALA A 16 -12.16 -3.76 -20.93
C ALA A 16 -11.87 -2.27 -20.68
N ILE A 17 -12.86 -1.51 -20.20
CA ILE A 17 -12.69 -0.10 -19.84
C ILE A 17 -11.62 0.06 -18.74
N LYS A 18 -11.71 -0.71 -17.66
CA LYS A 18 -10.73 -0.65 -16.56
C LYS A 18 -9.33 -1.06 -17.00
N ARG A 19 -9.22 -2.01 -17.94
CA ARG A 19 -7.94 -2.40 -18.53
C ARG A 19 -7.35 -1.27 -19.36
N ALA A 20 -8.15 -0.64 -20.23
CA ALA A 20 -7.70 0.50 -21.03
C ALA A 20 -7.25 1.67 -20.14
N GLN A 21 -8.05 2.04 -19.13
CA GLN A 21 -7.68 3.06 -18.13
C GLN A 21 -6.36 2.70 -17.43
N GLY A 22 -6.24 1.47 -16.94
CA GLY A 22 -5.05 1.03 -16.23
C GLY A 22 -3.80 0.96 -17.12
N GLN A 23 -3.97 0.67 -18.41
CA GLN A 23 -2.89 0.68 -19.41
C GLN A 23 -2.47 2.10 -19.80
N ALA A 24 -3.36 3.09 -19.65
CA ALA A 24 -3.04 4.51 -19.84
C ALA A 24 -2.38 5.14 -18.59
N GLY A 25 -2.10 4.35 -17.54
CA GLY A 25 -1.51 4.86 -16.29
C GLY A 25 -2.51 5.50 -15.34
N GLU A 26 -3.82 5.47 -15.62
CA GLU A 26 -4.82 5.99 -14.69
C GLU A 26 -4.87 5.17 -13.40
N HIS A 27 -5.12 5.84 -12.28
CA HIS A 27 -5.31 5.18 -10.99
C HIS A 27 -6.60 4.34 -10.99
N LEU A 28 -6.47 3.03 -10.77
CA LEU A 28 -7.62 2.13 -10.69
C LEU A 28 -8.21 1.98 -9.29
N THR A 29 -7.50 2.45 -8.26
CA THR A 29 -7.87 2.31 -6.85
C THR A 29 -8.12 3.67 -6.19
N LYS A 30 -8.56 3.64 -4.94
CA LYS A 30 -8.57 4.85 -4.10
C LYS A 30 -7.14 5.27 -3.75
N PRO A 31 -6.90 6.57 -3.46
CA PRO A 31 -5.60 7.04 -3.01
C PRO A 31 -5.11 6.29 -1.76
N PRO A 32 -3.81 6.02 -1.65
CA PRO A 32 -3.21 5.58 -0.40
C PRO A 32 -3.30 6.67 0.68
N TYR A 33 -3.06 6.28 1.94
CA TYR A 33 -2.92 7.24 3.04
C TYR A 33 -1.78 8.23 2.74
N GLY A 34 -1.97 9.52 2.94
CA GLY A 34 -1.01 10.57 2.52
C GLY A 34 -1.40 11.26 1.21
N TYR A 35 -2.36 10.71 0.47
CA TYR A 35 -2.92 11.31 -0.73
C TYR A 35 -4.43 11.50 -0.61
N MET A 36 -4.97 12.42 -1.40
CA MET A 36 -6.41 12.61 -1.59
C MET A 36 -6.73 12.79 -3.07
N VAL A 37 -8.01 12.58 -3.41
CA VAL A 37 -8.49 12.84 -4.77
C VAL A 37 -8.57 14.35 -4.96
N SER A 38 -8.05 14.86 -6.08
CA SER A 38 -8.13 16.29 -6.40
C SER A 38 -9.60 16.74 -6.49
N PRO A 39 -9.95 17.88 -5.88
CA PRO A 39 -11.28 18.48 -6.05
C PRO A 39 -11.56 18.90 -7.49
N ALA A 40 -10.52 19.26 -8.25
CA ALA A 40 -10.63 19.70 -9.64
C ALA A 40 -10.75 18.53 -10.62
N ASP A 41 -10.00 17.46 -10.40
CA ASP A 41 -10.07 16.24 -11.22
C ASP A 41 -10.10 14.97 -10.36
N LYS A 42 -11.19 14.22 -10.46
CA LYS A 42 -11.38 12.97 -9.72
C LYS A 42 -10.39 11.88 -10.09
N LYS A 43 -9.68 12.02 -11.22
CA LYS A 43 -8.64 11.08 -11.66
C LYS A 43 -7.28 11.35 -11.04
N LEU A 44 -7.03 12.56 -10.55
CA LEU A 44 -5.72 12.96 -10.02
C LEU A 44 -5.65 12.76 -8.51
N TRP A 45 -4.47 12.35 -8.05
CA TRP A 45 -4.12 12.32 -6.64
C TRP A 45 -3.24 13.52 -6.31
N ILE A 46 -3.55 14.18 -5.19
CA ILE A 46 -2.78 15.28 -4.64
C ILE A 46 -2.35 14.92 -3.21
N VAL A 47 -1.26 15.53 -2.75
CA VAL A 47 -0.72 15.29 -1.42
C VAL A 47 -1.69 15.83 -0.36
N ASP A 48 -1.97 15.02 0.66
CA ASP A 48 -2.63 15.46 1.88
C ASP A 48 -1.55 15.71 2.93
N GLU A 49 -1.11 16.96 3.07
CA GLU A 49 0.10 17.36 3.82
C GLU A 49 0.20 16.75 5.21
N GLU A 50 -0.89 16.74 5.97
CA GLU A 50 -0.90 16.22 7.33
C GLU A 50 -0.71 14.69 7.35
N ALA A 51 -1.40 13.97 6.47
CA ALA A 51 -1.21 12.53 6.33
C ALA A 51 0.15 12.18 5.71
N ALA A 52 0.64 13.00 4.78
CA ALA A 52 1.92 12.85 4.11
C ALA A 52 3.09 13.05 5.08
N ALA A 53 2.98 13.97 6.03
CA ALA A 53 3.97 14.14 7.10
C ALA A 53 4.11 12.86 7.95
N VAL A 54 3.00 12.16 8.24
CA VAL A 54 3.04 10.87 8.94
C VAL A 54 3.70 9.79 8.08
N VAL A 55 3.43 9.77 6.77
CA VAL A 55 4.10 8.85 5.83
C VAL A 55 5.61 9.11 5.81
N LYS A 56 6.06 10.35 5.61
CA LYS A 56 7.49 10.72 5.64
C LYS A 56 8.14 10.26 6.95
N ARG A 57 7.49 10.54 8.08
CA ARG A 57 7.93 10.07 9.41
C ARG A 57 8.09 8.55 9.50
N ILE A 58 7.18 7.78 8.91
CA ILE A 58 7.28 6.30 8.87
C ILE A 58 8.53 5.86 8.10
N PHE A 59 8.80 6.49 6.96
CA PHE A 59 9.98 6.22 6.14
C PHE A 59 11.27 6.59 6.89
N ASP A 60 11.33 7.77 7.50
CA ASP A 60 12.48 8.24 8.28
C ASP A 60 12.80 7.32 9.46
N LEU A 61 11.78 6.89 10.21
CA LEU A 61 11.95 5.93 11.31
C LEU A 61 12.49 4.58 10.81
N CYS A 62 12.07 4.14 9.62
CA CYS A 62 12.55 2.90 9.03
C CYS A 62 14.01 3.00 8.59
N ILE A 63 14.42 4.13 7.99
CA ILE A 63 15.83 4.43 7.70
C ILE A 63 16.66 4.46 8.99
N GLY A 64 16.11 5.03 10.06
CA GLY A 64 16.69 5.02 11.41
C GLY A 64 16.75 3.63 12.07
N GLY A 65 16.46 2.56 11.34
CA GLY A 65 16.59 1.17 11.79
C GLY A 65 15.43 0.65 12.63
N LYS A 66 14.32 1.40 12.75
CA LYS A 66 13.14 0.92 13.48
C LYS A 66 12.33 -0.05 12.61
N GLY A 67 12.02 -1.21 13.16
CA GLY A 67 11.16 -2.18 12.48
C GLY A 67 9.68 -1.76 12.50
N PRO A 68 8.82 -2.34 11.63
CA PRO A 68 7.39 -1.97 11.54
C PRO A 68 6.63 -2.03 12.87
N MET A 69 6.93 -3.01 13.72
CA MET A 69 6.34 -3.14 15.06
C MET A 69 6.76 -1.99 16.00
N GLN A 70 8.04 -1.58 15.95
CA GLN A 70 8.54 -0.46 16.74
C GLN A 70 7.94 0.86 16.26
N ILE A 71 7.87 1.06 14.94
CA ILE A 71 7.23 2.23 14.33
C ILE A 71 5.76 2.30 14.77
N ALA A 72 5.02 1.20 14.68
CA ALA A 72 3.62 1.15 15.12
C ALA A 72 3.45 1.50 16.60
N LYS A 73 4.37 1.07 17.47
CA LYS A 73 4.38 1.42 18.90
C LYS A 73 4.66 2.91 19.11
N ILE A 74 5.66 3.48 18.44
CA ILE A 74 6.00 4.91 18.51
C ILE A 74 4.79 5.76 18.10
N LEU A 75 4.18 5.46 16.94
CA LEU A 75 3.01 6.20 16.46
C LEU A 75 1.81 6.10 17.41
N LYS A 76 1.65 4.96 18.09
CA LYS A 76 0.60 4.77 19.09
C LYS A 76 0.87 5.59 20.35
N GLU A 77 2.10 5.64 20.84
CA GLU A 77 2.52 6.43 22.00
C GLU A 77 2.32 7.93 21.76
N ASP A 78 2.64 8.38 20.54
CA ASP A 78 2.45 9.77 20.11
C ASP A 78 0.99 10.12 19.75
N LYS A 79 0.06 9.17 19.91
CA LYS A 79 -1.36 9.32 19.56
C LYS A 79 -1.58 9.78 18.11
N VAL A 80 -0.79 9.27 17.18
CA VAL A 80 -1.00 9.53 15.75
C VAL A 80 -2.20 8.71 15.26
N PRO A 81 -3.25 9.34 14.70
CA PRO A 81 -4.43 8.62 14.23
C PRO A 81 -4.05 7.68 13.08
N THR A 82 -4.61 6.47 13.10
CA THR A 82 -4.49 5.53 11.98
C THR A 82 -5.15 6.10 10.73
N ALA A 83 -4.73 5.67 9.55
CA ALA A 83 -5.34 6.09 8.28
C ALA A 83 -6.88 6.00 8.27
N LYS A 84 -7.43 4.95 8.89
CA LYS A 84 -8.89 4.78 9.02
C LYS A 84 -9.51 5.83 9.94
N ALA A 85 -8.90 6.09 11.10
CA ALA A 85 -9.38 7.10 12.05
C ALA A 85 -9.30 8.49 11.44
N TYR A 86 -8.15 8.82 10.85
CA TYR A 86 -7.89 10.08 10.18
C TYR A 86 -8.95 10.45 9.12
N TYR A 87 -9.22 9.52 8.18
CA TYR A 87 -10.23 9.78 7.15
C TYR A 87 -11.67 9.63 7.65
N ALA A 88 -11.92 8.97 8.78
CA ALA A 88 -13.24 8.96 9.41
C ALA A 88 -13.54 10.32 10.03
N GLU A 89 -12.59 10.88 10.76
CA GLU A 89 -12.65 12.20 11.38
C GLU A 89 -12.86 13.31 10.34
N LYS A 90 -12.01 13.37 9.29
CA LYS A 90 -12.19 14.33 8.18
C LYS A 90 -13.55 14.24 7.49
N LYS A 91 -14.26 13.10 7.58
CA LYS A 91 -15.58 12.87 6.96
C LYS A 91 -16.73 12.97 7.96
N GLY A 92 -16.49 13.36 9.21
CA GLY A 92 -17.50 13.39 10.26
C GLY A 92 -18.13 12.03 10.55
N LYS A 93 -17.40 10.93 10.29
CA LYS A 93 -17.86 9.56 10.55
C LYS A 93 -17.43 9.11 11.94
N ALA A 94 -18.16 8.14 12.49
CA ALA A 94 -17.80 7.52 13.75
C ALA A 94 -16.36 7.00 13.72
N LEU A 95 -15.58 7.43 14.73
CA LEU A 95 -14.21 6.98 14.93
C LEU A 95 -14.19 5.47 15.24
N PRO A 96 -13.16 4.75 14.79
CA PRO A 96 -12.98 3.37 15.24
C PRO A 96 -12.68 3.34 16.74
N GLU A 97 -13.07 2.25 17.40
CA GLU A 97 -12.87 2.03 18.86
C GLU A 97 -11.43 2.32 19.32
N ASN A 98 -10.45 1.97 18.49
CA ASN A 98 -9.03 2.17 18.76
C ASN A 98 -8.37 3.03 17.66
N PRO A 99 -8.50 4.38 17.72
CA PRO A 99 -8.10 5.26 16.63
C PRO A 99 -6.59 5.34 16.41
N TYR A 100 -5.78 5.08 17.44
CA TYR A 100 -4.32 5.17 17.42
C TYR A 100 -3.61 3.81 17.30
N ASN A 101 -4.36 2.72 17.15
CA ASN A 101 -3.78 1.39 17.16
C ASN A 101 -3.24 0.99 15.78
N TRP A 102 -2.04 1.49 15.46
CA TRP A 102 -1.29 1.11 14.27
C TRP A 102 -0.94 -0.38 14.30
N LYS A 103 -1.29 -1.10 13.22
CA LYS A 103 -0.83 -2.47 13.01
C LYS A 103 0.49 -2.45 12.26
N ASP A 104 1.41 -3.32 12.64
CA ASP A 104 2.67 -3.57 11.95
C ASP A 104 2.46 -3.84 10.44
N SER A 105 1.45 -4.64 10.09
CA SER A 105 1.02 -4.90 8.71
C SER A 105 0.62 -3.64 7.93
N SER A 106 0.05 -2.63 8.60
CA SER A 106 -0.28 -1.35 7.97
C SER A 106 0.97 -0.54 7.65
N ILE A 107 1.95 -0.55 8.56
CA ILE A 107 3.26 0.08 8.34
C ILE A 107 4.01 -0.63 7.20
N VAL A 108 4.01 -1.97 7.18
CA VAL A 108 4.57 -2.75 6.06
C VAL A 108 3.91 -2.36 4.74
N GLY A 109 2.59 -2.30 4.68
CA GLY A 109 1.87 -1.90 3.47
C GLY A 109 2.15 -0.47 3.00
N ILE A 110 2.54 0.43 3.91
CA ILE A 110 2.99 1.79 3.55
C ILE A 110 4.39 1.72 2.96
N LEU A 111 5.33 1.06 3.64
CA LEU A 111 6.74 0.96 3.23
C LEU A 111 6.93 0.20 1.91
N GLU A 112 6.01 -0.68 1.51
CA GLU A 112 6.11 -1.47 0.26
C GLU A 112 5.44 -0.81 -0.95
N ARG A 113 4.72 0.30 -0.74
CA ARG A 113 3.98 0.95 -1.82
C ARG A 113 4.87 1.96 -2.55
N MET A 114 5.22 1.59 -3.79
CA MET A 114 5.86 2.49 -4.74
C MET A 114 4.97 3.69 -5.14
N ASP A 115 3.68 3.63 -4.79
CA ASP A 115 2.75 4.76 -4.93
C ASP A 115 3.31 6.02 -4.22
N TYR A 116 4.04 5.88 -3.11
CA TYR A 116 4.63 7.01 -2.38
C TYR A 116 5.77 7.73 -3.10
N CYS A 117 6.30 7.12 -4.16
CA CYS A 117 7.32 7.70 -5.01
C CYS A 117 6.72 8.36 -6.27
N GLY A 118 5.40 8.60 -6.28
CA GLY A 118 4.71 9.22 -7.41
C GLY A 118 4.43 8.26 -8.57
N HIS A 119 4.61 6.95 -8.38
CA HIS A 119 4.43 5.94 -9.42
C HIS A 119 3.08 5.23 -9.29
N THR A 120 2.47 4.85 -10.40
CA THR A 120 1.24 4.05 -10.39
C THR A 120 1.56 2.60 -10.74
N VAL A 121 1.18 1.69 -9.86
CA VAL A 121 1.28 0.25 -10.12
C VAL A 121 -0.10 -0.35 -10.30
N ASN A 122 -0.41 -0.69 -11.54
CA ASN A 122 -1.68 -1.27 -11.94
C ASN A 122 -1.59 -2.80 -12.08
N PHE A 123 -2.77 -3.43 -12.08
CA PHE A 123 -2.92 -4.88 -12.26
C PHE A 123 -2.26 -5.76 -11.19
N LYS A 124 -2.11 -5.27 -9.94
CA LYS A 124 -1.64 -6.04 -8.75
C LYS A 124 -2.45 -7.31 -8.45
N SER A 125 -3.67 -7.41 -8.99
CA SER A 125 -4.51 -8.59 -8.90
C SER A 125 -5.52 -8.66 -10.06
N TYR A 126 -6.09 -9.83 -10.30
CA TYR A 126 -7.15 -10.04 -11.28
C TYR A 126 -8.24 -10.97 -10.73
N SER A 127 -9.36 -11.07 -11.45
CA SER A 127 -10.43 -12.03 -11.18
C SER A 127 -10.56 -12.97 -12.39
N LYS A 128 -10.44 -14.28 -12.15
CA LYS A 128 -10.46 -15.31 -13.20
C LYS A 128 -11.79 -15.35 -13.95
N SER A 129 -12.91 -15.09 -13.28
CA SER A 129 -14.24 -15.10 -13.90
C SER A 129 -15.20 -14.16 -13.16
N HIS A 130 -16.29 -13.73 -13.79
CA HIS A 130 -17.31 -12.89 -13.14
C HIS A 130 -17.95 -13.60 -11.92
N LYS A 131 -18.02 -14.92 -11.95
CA LYS A 131 -18.62 -15.74 -10.87
C LYS A 131 -17.69 -15.89 -9.67
N LEU A 132 -16.37 -15.81 -9.89
CA LEU A 132 -15.38 -15.89 -8.82
C LEU A 132 -15.12 -14.51 -8.21
N LYS A 133 -15.63 -14.30 -6.99
CA LYS A 133 -15.42 -13.07 -6.21
C LYS A 133 -14.00 -12.90 -5.68
N LYS A 134 -13.22 -14.00 -5.60
CA LYS A 134 -11.83 -13.98 -5.13
C LYS A 134 -10.92 -13.23 -6.11
N ARG A 135 -10.09 -12.33 -5.58
CA ARG A 135 -9.00 -11.66 -6.30
C ARG A 135 -7.73 -12.50 -6.19
N ILE A 136 -7.09 -12.75 -7.32
CA ILE A 136 -5.85 -13.52 -7.41
C ILE A 136 -4.71 -12.51 -7.59
N PRO A 137 -3.67 -12.51 -6.74
CA PRO A 137 -2.52 -11.62 -6.90
C PRO A 137 -1.76 -11.96 -8.19
N THR A 138 -1.18 -10.96 -8.83
CA THR A 138 -0.29 -11.13 -9.99
C THR A 138 1.16 -11.13 -9.57
N THR A 139 2.04 -11.70 -10.40
CA THR A 139 3.49 -11.55 -10.24
C THR A 139 3.92 -10.12 -10.54
N LYS A 140 5.10 -9.70 -10.08
CA LYS A 140 5.62 -8.35 -10.34
C LYS A 140 5.74 -8.05 -11.84
N GLU A 141 6.16 -9.03 -12.64
CA GLU A 141 6.29 -8.93 -14.10
C GLU A 141 4.97 -8.66 -14.83
N GLN A 142 3.85 -9.11 -14.26
CA GLN A 142 2.51 -8.89 -14.81
C GLN A 142 1.92 -7.53 -14.44
N GLN A 143 2.55 -6.80 -13.51
CA GLN A 143 2.08 -5.49 -13.08
C GLN A 143 2.58 -4.44 -14.06
N ALA A 144 1.71 -3.49 -14.38
CA ALA A 144 2.11 -2.33 -15.19
C ALA A 144 2.53 -1.21 -14.25
N ILE A 145 3.77 -0.77 -14.38
CA ILE A 145 4.34 0.33 -13.61
C ILE A 145 4.40 1.56 -14.51
N PHE A 146 3.82 2.65 -14.04
CA PHE A 146 3.84 3.96 -14.68
C PHE A 146 4.56 4.92 -13.75
N TYR A 147 5.70 5.44 -14.19
CA TYR A 147 6.52 6.36 -13.40
C TYR A 147 5.96 7.78 -13.45
N ASN A 148 6.19 8.55 -12.38
CA ASN A 148 5.90 10.00 -12.30
C ASN A 148 4.46 10.39 -12.69
N THR A 149 3.49 9.62 -12.19
CA THR A 149 2.05 9.84 -12.43
C THR A 149 1.42 10.86 -11.49
N HIS A 150 2.04 11.11 -10.34
CA HIS A 150 1.56 12.06 -9.33
C HIS A 150 2.74 12.51 -8.46
N GLU A 151 2.52 13.49 -7.60
CA GLU A 151 3.54 14.05 -6.72
C GLU A 151 4.09 13.01 -5.73
N ALA A 152 5.41 12.91 -5.64
CA ALA A 152 6.08 11.98 -4.75
C ALA A 152 6.12 12.52 -3.31
N ILE A 153 5.75 11.70 -2.34
CA ILE A 153 5.93 12.00 -0.91
C ILE A 153 7.35 11.62 -0.46
N VAL A 154 7.93 10.59 -1.08
CA VAL A 154 9.23 10.01 -0.75
C VAL A 154 10.06 9.88 -2.04
N GLU A 155 11.35 10.17 -1.95
CA GLU A 155 12.29 9.99 -3.06
C GLU A 155 12.53 8.50 -3.38
N ASP A 156 12.77 8.19 -4.65
CA ASP A 156 13.05 6.82 -5.12
C ASP A 156 14.23 6.18 -4.38
N ALA A 157 15.31 6.92 -4.20
CA ALA A 157 16.52 6.44 -3.51
C ALA A 157 16.22 6.01 -2.05
N VAL A 158 15.36 6.74 -1.35
CA VAL A 158 14.94 6.41 0.01
C VAL A 158 14.10 5.13 0.01
N PHE A 159 13.16 5.01 -0.93
CA PHE A 159 12.31 3.83 -1.06
C PHE A 159 13.12 2.57 -1.38
N GLU A 160 14.03 2.65 -2.35
CA GLU A 160 14.93 1.55 -2.73
C GLU A 160 15.76 1.09 -1.53
N ARG A 161 16.37 2.05 -0.82
CA ARG A 161 17.17 1.75 0.37
C ARG A 161 16.35 0.99 1.43
N ILE A 162 15.11 1.38 1.65
CA ILE A 162 14.21 0.69 2.59
C ILE A 162 13.86 -0.71 2.08
N GLN A 163 13.60 -0.90 0.78
CA GLN A 163 13.34 -2.23 0.23
C GLN A 163 14.53 -3.16 0.46
N GLU A 164 15.76 -2.69 0.24
CA GLU A 164 16.98 -3.45 0.52
C GLU A 164 17.12 -3.82 1.99
N LEU A 165 16.93 -2.85 2.90
CA LEU A 165 17.02 -3.06 4.34
C LEU A 165 16.00 -4.09 4.82
N ARG A 166 14.79 -4.06 4.25
CA ARG A 166 13.71 -4.98 4.60
C ARG A 166 13.89 -6.37 4.00
N ALA A 167 14.43 -6.48 2.79
CA ALA A 167 14.77 -7.76 2.17
C ALA A 167 15.88 -8.50 2.93
N ASN A 168 16.86 -7.76 3.44
CA ASN A 168 18.01 -8.31 4.18
C ASN A 168 17.78 -8.40 5.70
N LYS A 169 16.55 -8.17 6.17
CA LYS A 169 16.25 -8.11 7.60
C LYS A 169 16.34 -9.50 8.23
N ARG A 170 17.37 -9.70 9.05
CA ARG A 170 17.47 -10.88 9.93
C ARG A 170 16.44 -10.77 11.05
N ARG A 171 15.72 -11.86 11.32
CA ARG A 171 14.79 -11.93 12.45
C ARG A 171 15.61 -12.01 13.74
N PRO A 172 15.48 -11.05 14.67
CA PRO A 172 16.17 -11.14 15.96
C PRO A 172 15.66 -12.39 16.68
N THR A 173 16.57 -13.32 16.95
CA THR A 173 16.26 -14.51 17.76
C THR A 173 16.33 -14.09 19.23
N LYS A 174 15.38 -14.53 20.07
CA LYS A 174 15.41 -14.28 21.54
C LYS A 174 16.57 -14.97 22.26
N ALA A 175 17.38 -15.76 21.55
CA ALA A 175 18.49 -16.51 22.11
C ALA A 175 19.74 -15.62 22.23
N ASP A 176 20.37 -15.68 23.40
CA ASP A 176 21.61 -14.97 23.75
C ASP A 176 22.80 -15.32 22.83
N ARG A 177 22.70 -16.42 22.08
CA ARG A 177 23.62 -16.79 20.99
C ARG A 177 22.87 -16.88 19.66
N GLN A 178 23.20 -15.99 18.74
CA GLN A 178 22.80 -16.14 17.34
C GLN A 178 23.74 -17.16 16.67
N GLY A 179 23.20 -18.30 16.24
CA GLY A 179 23.93 -19.22 15.37
C GLY A 179 24.26 -18.55 14.04
N LEU A 180 25.42 -18.89 13.44
CA LEU A 180 25.92 -18.30 12.18
C LEU A 180 24.88 -18.31 11.04
N PHE A 181 23.99 -19.30 11.06
CA PHE A 181 22.94 -19.51 10.05
C PHE A 181 21.54 -19.02 10.47
N SER A 182 21.42 -18.34 11.61
CA SER A 182 20.13 -17.82 12.08
C SER A 182 19.57 -16.78 11.11
N GLY A 183 18.43 -17.10 10.49
CA GLY A 183 17.78 -16.25 9.49
C GLY A 183 18.32 -16.39 8.05
N LEU A 184 19.22 -17.34 7.78
CA LEU A 184 19.72 -17.64 6.43
C LEU A 184 19.11 -18.91 5.82
N VAL A 185 18.62 -19.83 6.66
CA VAL A 185 18.09 -21.13 6.22
C VAL A 185 16.56 -21.09 6.27
N TYR A 186 15.93 -21.41 5.14
CA TYR A 186 14.50 -21.68 5.02
C TYR A 186 14.33 -23.12 4.54
N CYS A 187 13.35 -23.85 5.06
CA CYS A 187 12.99 -25.14 4.48
C CYS A 187 12.23 -24.88 3.17
N ALA A 188 12.62 -25.57 2.10
CA ALA A 188 11.78 -25.69 0.92
C ALA A 188 10.60 -26.61 1.26
N ASP A 189 9.38 -26.13 1.07
CA ASP A 189 8.13 -26.91 1.12
C ASP A 189 7.94 -27.65 -0.22
#